data_AF-A0A0F2ME75-F1
#
_entry.id   AF-A0A0F2ME75-F1
#
_cell.length_a   1.000
_cell.length_b   1.000
_cell.length_c   1.000
_cell.angle_alpha   90.00
_cell.angle_beta   90.00
_cell.angle_gamma   90.00
#
_symmetry.space_group_name_H-M   'P 1'
#
loop_
_entity.id
_entity.type
_entity.pdbx_description
1 polymer ?
#
loop_
_entity_poly.entity_id
_entity_poly.type
_entity_poly.pdbx_seq_one_letter_code
_entity_poly.pdbx_strand_id
1 'polypeptide(L)'
;MSFEPLGSSGRQESTSRTRTSRPTTPLRASSRSSFRESARGSVLGDAQFPLNAFEPAFAELSEAMADLEANMMHFQLMHESLARFSESFASFMYGLNMNAYCVDFPEGPVYESFKRVRQREEAAGADHEIGGLAGGE
;
A
#
# COMPACT_ATOMS: atom_id res chain seq x y z
N MET A 1 -29.10 -21.49 -43.08
CA MET A 1 -29.76 -21.75 -41.77
C MET A 1 -28.89 -22.80 -41.11
N SER A 2 -28.10 -22.53 -40.07
CA SER A 2 -28.43 -21.76 -38.87
C SER A 2 -27.15 -21.22 -38.23
N PHE A 3 -27.22 -19.96 -37.82
CA PHE A 3 -26.32 -19.30 -36.87
C PHE A 3 -26.60 -19.84 -35.47
N GLU A 4 -25.57 -20.17 -34.70
CA GLU A 4 -25.56 -20.14 -33.23
C GLU A 4 -24.09 -19.99 -32.78
N PRO A 5 -23.69 -18.83 -32.28
CA PRO A 5 -22.61 -18.77 -31.31
C PRO A 5 -23.11 -18.04 -30.07
N LEU A 6 -23.16 -18.69 -28.91
CA LEU A 6 -22.93 -18.01 -27.64
C LEU A 6 -22.64 -19.06 -26.56
N GLY A 7 -21.42 -19.04 -26.05
CA GLY A 7 -21.02 -19.92 -24.96
C GLY A 7 -19.61 -19.60 -24.45
N SER A 8 -19.21 -18.33 -24.43
CA SER A 8 -17.94 -17.95 -23.81
C SER A 8 -18.14 -17.81 -22.29
N SER A 9 -17.72 -18.86 -21.60
CA SER A 9 -17.15 -18.88 -20.24
C SER A 9 -17.35 -17.60 -19.42
N GLY A 10 -18.35 -17.63 -18.54
CA GLY A 10 -18.49 -16.66 -17.46
C GLY A 10 -17.29 -16.78 -16.52
N ARG A 11 -16.24 -16.01 -16.79
CA ARG A 11 -15.12 -15.80 -15.88
C ARG A 11 -15.69 -15.09 -14.65
N GLN A 12 -15.95 -15.86 -13.59
CA GLN A 12 -16.22 -15.32 -12.26
C GLN A 12 -15.00 -14.51 -11.84
N GLU A 13 -15.05 -13.20 -12.04
CA GLU A 13 -14.14 -12.27 -11.41
C GLU A 13 -14.43 -12.25 -9.92
N SER A 14 -13.67 -13.07 -9.19
CA SER A 14 -13.47 -12.94 -7.75
C SER A 14 -12.82 -11.59 -7.46
N THR A 15 -13.62 -10.54 -7.45
CA THR A 15 -13.20 -9.24 -6.92
C THR A 15 -13.17 -9.37 -5.40
N SER A 16 -12.02 -9.81 -4.90
CA SER A 16 -11.57 -9.61 -3.52
C SER A 16 -11.59 -8.12 -3.23
N ARG A 17 -12.76 -7.59 -2.91
CA ARG A 17 -12.93 -6.30 -2.26
C ARG A 17 -12.38 -6.44 -0.86
N THR A 18 -11.08 -6.18 -0.75
CA THR A 18 -10.50 -5.37 0.32
C THR A 18 -11.20 -5.56 1.67
N ARG A 19 -10.92 -6.70 2.29
CA ARG A 19 -10.90 -6.77 3.75
C ARG A 19 -9.78 -5.88 4.24
N THR A 20 -10.04 -4.58 4.31
CA THR A 20 -9.24 -3.72 5.17
C THR A 20 -9.57 -4.18 6.59
N SER A 21 -8.76 -5.07 7.16
CA SER A 21 -8.65 -5.17 8.62
C SER A 21 -7.98 -3.89 9.09
N ARG A 22 -8.69 -2.77 8.94
CA ARG A 22 -8.29 -1.51 9.53
C ARG A 22 -8.25 -1.82 11.03
N PRO A 23 -7.08 -1.83 11.67
CA PRO A 23 -7.05 -1.90 13.11
C PRO A 23 -7.77 -0.63 13.54
N THR A 24 -9.01 -0.79 13.99
CA THR A 24 -9.69 0.25 14.72
C THR A 24 -8.88 0.36 16.00
N THR A 25 -7.86 1.21 16.01
CA THR A 25 -7.53 1.88 17.26
C THR A 25 -8.86 2.46 17.71
N PRO A 26 -9.46 1.97 18.81
CA PRO A 26 -10.69 2.57 19.27
C PRO A 26 -10.35 4.05 19.45
N LEU A 27 -11.04 4.92 18.71
CA LEU A 27 -11.12 6.33 19.06
C LEU A 27 -11.87 6.37 20.39
N ARG A 28 -11.20 5.95 21.46
CA ARG A 28 -11.75 5.92 22.79
C ARG A 28 -11.76 7.38 23.20
N ALA A 29 -12.94 7.98 23.12
CA ALA A 29 -13.20 9.27 23.75
C ALA A 29 -13.13 9.08 25.28
N SER A 30 -11.94 8.92 25.84
CA SER A 30 -11.70 8.82 27.28
C SER A 30 -10.40 9.54 27.60
N SER A 31 -10.52 10.74 28.18
CA SER A 31 -9.45 11.39 28.96
C SER A 31 -9.99 12.58 29.74
N ARG A 32 -11.02 13.29 29.24
CA ARG A 32 -11.56 14.49 29.92
C ARG A 32 -12.65 14.20 30.94
N SER A 33 -13.41 13.11 30.82
CA SER A 33 -14.46 12.77 31.80
C SER A 33 -13.95 11.86 32.92
N SER A 34 -13.15 10.84 32.62
CA SER A 34 -12.69 9.85 33.60
C SER A 34 -11.87 10.48 34.72
N PHE A 35 -10.91 11.34 34.40
CA PHE A 35 -10.08 12.02 35.40
C PHE A 35 -10.89 12.97 36.30
N ARG A 36 -11.94 13.60 35.73
CA ARG A 36 -12.86 14.48 36.49
C ARG A 36 -13.82 13.70 37.36
N GLU A 37 -14.20 12.49 36.95
CA GLU A 37 -15.07 11.60 37.74
C GLU A 37 -14.31 11.04 38.96
N SER A 38 -13.07 10.58 38.79
CA SER A 38 -12.21 10.12 39.91
C SER A 38 -11.94 11.23 40.93
N ALA A 39 -11.73 12.47 40.47
CA ALA A 39 -11.57 13.62 41.36
C ALA A 39 -12.86 13.97 42.13
N ARG A 40 -14.05 13.73 41.56
CA ARG A 40 -15.33 13.91 42.25
C ARG A 40 -15.61 12.79 43.25
N GLY A 41 -15.23 11.55 42.93
CA GLY A 41 -15.29 10.41 43.85
C GLY A 41 -14.41 10.61 45.09
N SER A 42 -13.26 11.28 44.96
CA SER A 42 -12.39 11.63 46.10
C SER A 42 -13.03 12.61 47.10
N VAL A 43 -13.99 13.44 46.67
CA VAL A 43 -14.65 14.43 47.55
C VAL A 43 -15.88 13.83 48.24
N LEU A 44 -16.46 12.76 47.68
CA LEU A 44 -17.68 12.09 48.16
C LEU A 44 -17.41 10.74 48.84
N GLY A 45 -16.23 10.15 48.65
CA GLY A 45 -15.83 8.85 49.19
C GLY A 45 -14.81 8.95 50.33
N ASP A 46 -14.92 8.01 51.27
CA ASP A 46 -14.13 7.82 52.50
C ASP A 46 -12.64 7.47 52.24
N ALA A 47 -11.98 8.20 51.34
CA ALA A 47 -10.56 8.04 51.07
C ALA A 47 -9.75 8.73 52.17
N GLN A 48 -9.13 7.93 53.04
CA GLN A 48 -8.30 8.42 54.16
C GLN A 48 -7.14 9.33 53.70
N PHE A 49 -6.73 9.22 52.43
CA PHE A 49 -5.87 10.17 51.73
C PHE A 49 -6.38 10.42 50.30
N PRO A 50 -6.44 11.68 49.83
CA PRO A 50 -6.97 12.03 48.50
C PRO A 50 -6.17 11.46 47.32
N LEU A 51 -4.93 11.02 47.53
CA LEU A 51 -4.12 10.38 46.48
C LEU A 51 -4.52 8.93 46.21
N ASN A 52 -5.12 8.23 47.17
CA ASN A 52 -5.52 6.83 47.01
C ASN A 52 -6.66 6.68 45.98
N ALA A 53 -7.41 7.76 45.72
CA ALA A 53 -8.42 7.78 44.67
C ALA A 53 -7.83 7.69 43.24
N PHE A 54 -6.53 7.98 43.07
CA PHE A 54 -5.83 7.92 41.78
C PHE A 54 -5.10 6.60 41.53
N GLU A 55 -4.99 5.73 42.52
CA GLU A 55 -4.34 4.42 42.39
C GLU A 55 -4.85 3.59 41.20
N PRO A 56 -6.17 3.46 40.95
CA PRO A 56 -6.65 2.76 39.75
C PRO A 56 -6.30 3.50 38.43
N ALA A 57 -6.21 4.83 38.45
CA ALA A 57 -5.83 5.61 37.27
C ALA A 57 -4.33 5.48 36.95
N PHE A 58 -3.47 5.36 37.96
CA PHE A 58 -2.05 5.08 37.76
C PHE A 58 -1.81 3.65 37.26
N ALA A 59 -2.59 2.67 37.74
CA ALA A 59 -2.56 1.31 37.21
C ALA A 59 -2.93 1.27 35.71
N GLU A 60 -4.04 1.90 35.32
CA GLU A 60 -4.48 1.99 33.91
C GLU A 60 -3.46 2.75 33.04
N LEU A 61 -2.87 3.84 33.55
CA LEU A 61 -1.82 4.57 32.85
C LEU A 61 -0.59 3.68 32.62
N SER A 62 -0.18 2.90 33.61
CA SER A 62 0.98 2.02 33.49
C SER A 62 0.77 0.91 32.46
N GLU A 63 -0.44 0.35 32.38
CA GLU A 63 -0.83 -0.61 31.36
C GLU A 63 -0.83 0.02 29.96
N ALA A 64 -1.41 1.23 29.83
CA ALA A 64 -1.39 1.97 28.57
C ALA A 64 0.04 2.35 28.12
N MET A 65 0.96 2.60 29.07
CA MET A 65 2.37 2.83 28.76
C MET A 65 3.08 1.55 28.32
N ALA A 66 2.77 0.40 28.93
CA ALA A 66 3.29 -0.90 28.49
C ALA A 66 2.81 -1.26 27.07
N ASP A 67 1.53 -0.99 26.76
CA ASP A 67 1.00 -1.15 25.41
C ASP A 67 1.68 -0.20 24.41
N LEU A 68 1.95 1.04 24.81
CA LEU A 68 2.68 1.99 23.98
C LEU A 68 4.11 1.52 23.71
N GLU A 69 4.80 0.98 24.72
CA GLU A 69 6.13 0.41 24.59
C GLU A 69 6.15 -0.76 23.59
N ALA A 70 5.21 -1.69 23.70
CA ALA A 70 5.06 -2.78 22.74
C ALA A 70 4.88 -2.27 21.30
N ASN A 71 4.03 -1.25 21.10
CA ASN A 71 3.83 -0.63 19.79
C ASN A 71 5.11 0.06 19.27
N MET A 72 5.87 0.72 20.14
CA MET A 72 7.14 1.34 19.74
C MET A 72 8.20 0.31 19.36
N MET A 73 8.29 -0.82 20.07
CA MET A 73 9.17 -1.93 19.69
C MET A 73 8.82 -2.49 18.31
N HIS A 74 7.53 -2.66 18.00
CA HIS A 74 7.09 -3.08 16.67
C HIS A 74 7.48 -2.06 15.59
N PHE A 75 7.32 -0.77 15.87
CA PHE A 75 7.73 0.28 14.93
C PHE A 75 9.24 0.25 14.66
N GLN A 76 10.04 -0.01 15.69
CA GLN A 76 11.48 -0.15 15.56
C GLN A 76 11.85 -1.31 14.64
N LEU A 77 11.23 -2.48 14.83
CA LEU A 77 11.46 -3.65 13.96
C LEU A 77 11.05 -3.38 12.51
N MET A 78 9.91 -2.72 12.29
CA MET A 78 9.46 -2.33 10.95
C MET A 78 10.46 -1.38 10.29
N HIS A 79 10.91 -0.35 11.02
CA HIS A 79 11.91 0.59 10.53
C HIS A 79 13.22 -0.12 10.15
N GLU A 80 13.70 -1.02 11.00
CA GLU A 80 14.91 -1.77 10.76
C GLU A 80 14.81 -2.67 9.51
N SER A 81 13.65 -3.29 9.26
CA SER A 81 13.40 -4.06 8.05
C SER A 81 13.40 -3.19 6.78
N LEU A 82 12.78 -2.00 6.83
CA LEU A 82 12.77 -1.06 5.71
C LEU A 82 14.16 -0.52 5.40
N ALA A 83 14.94 -0.21 6.44
CA ALA A 83 16.32 0.25 6.30
C ALA A 83 17.18 -0.82 5.59
N ARG A 84 17.13 -2.08 6.06
CA ARG A 84 17.84 -3.21 5.41
C ARG A 84 17.39 -3.44 3.97
N PHE A 85 16.09 -3.35 3.71
CA PHE A 85 15.56 -3.43 2.34
C PHE A 85 16.12 -2.31 1.46
N SER A 86 16.09 -1.08 1.95
CA SER A 86 16.56 0.09 1.18
C SER A 86 18.04 0.00 0.86
N GLU A 87 18.85 -0.49 1.79
CA GLU A 87 20.28 -0.76 1.56
C GLU A 87 20.49 -1.84 0.48
N SER A 88 19.73 -2.93 0.55
CA SER A 88 19.79 -4.01 -0.43
C SER A 88 19.31 -3.56 -1.82
N PHE A 89 18.26 -2.75 -1.87
CA PHE A 89 17.72 -2.21 -3.12
C PHE A 89 18.65 -1.16 -3.73
N ALA A 90 19.24 -0.29 -2.91
CA ALA A 90 20.21 0.70 -3.37
C ALA A 90 21.47 0.04 -3.94
N SER A 91 21.99 -1.01 -3.28
CA SER A 91 23.15 -1.76 -3.79
C SER A 91 22.83 -2.50 -5.09
N PHE A 92 21.63 -3.08 -5.22
CA PHE A 92 21.14 -3.67 -6.48
C PHE A 92 21.10 -2.63 -7.62
N MET A 93 20.47 -1.48 -7.38
CA MET A 93 20.38 -0.40 -8.37
C MET A 93 21.75 0.19 -8.70
N TYR A 94 22.66 0.26 -7.72
CA TYR A 94 24.04 0.67 -7.96
C TYR A 94 24.78 -0.30 -8.88
N GLY A 95 24.66 -1.61 -8.64
CA GLY A 95 25.21 -2.64 -9.52
C GLY A 95 24.65 -2.55 -10.93
N LEU A 96 23.33 -2.33 -11.08
CA LEU A 96 22.71 -2.09 -12.38
C LEU A 96 23.25 -0.83 -13.07
N ASN A 97 23.40 0.27 -12.34
CA ASN A 97 23.95 1.50 -12.89
C ASN A 97 25.40 1.30 -13.36
N MET A 98 26.24 0.63 -12.55
CA MET A 98 27.62 0.32 -12.96
C MET A 98 27.65 -0.58 -14.20
N ASN A 99 26.77 -1.57 -14.29
CA ASN A 99 26.64 -2.38 -15.50
C ASN A 99 26.18 -1.54 -16.69
N ALA A 100 25.18 -0.67 -16.53
CA ALA A 100 24.67 0.19 -17.59
C ALA A 100 25.71 1.17 -18.15
N TYR A 101 26.74 1.54 -17.37
CA TYR A 101 27.86 2.35 -17.86
C TYR A 101 28.96 1.51 -18.54
N CYS A 102 29.07 0.23 -18.22
CA CYS A 102 30.19 -0.62 -18.63
C CYS A 102 29.85 -1.58 -19.77
N VAL A 103 28.59 -1.71 -20.17
CA VAL A 103 28.17 -2.54 -21.32
C VAL A 103 27.29 -1.77 -22.28
N ASP A 104 27.84 -1.47 -23.46
CA ASP A 104 27.04 -1.02 -24.60
C ASP A 104 26.29 -2.21 -25.19
N PHE A 105 24.98 -2.06 -25.37
CA PHE A 105 24.14 -3.04 -26.06
C PHE A 105 23.90 -2.58 -27.50
N PRO A 106 24.78 -2.92 -28.46
CA PRO A 106 24.66 -2.44 -29.84
C PRO A 106 23.37 -2.91 -30.53
N GLU A 107 22.86 -4.08 -30.14
CA GLU A 107 21.56 -4.63 -30.61
C GLU A 107 20.37 -4.17 -29.73
N GLY A 108 20.60 -3.24 -28.80
CA GLY A 108 19.58 -2.70 -27.93
C GLY A 108 18.54 -1.86 -28.71
N PRO A 109 17.31 -1.74 -28.21
CA PRO A 109 16.29 -0.93 -28.86
C PRO A 109 16.70 0.56 -28.86
N VAL A 110 17.08 1.07 -30.03
CA VAL A 110 17.35 2.50 -30.23
C VAL A 110 16.09 3.26 -30.61
N TYR A 111 16.05 4.57 -30.36
CA TYR A 111 14.92 5.44 -30.71
C TYR A 111 14.47 5.27 -32.18
N GLU A 112 15.44 5.18 -33.09
CA GLU A 112 15.17 4.99 -34.52
C GLU A 112 14.51 3.63 -34.83
N SER A 113 14.74 2.59 -34.02
CA SER A 113 14.07 1.30 -34.18
C SER A 113 12.58 1.40 -33.85
N PHE A 114 12.21 2.12 -32.79
CA PHE A 114 10.80 2.38 -32.46
C PHE A 114 10.11 3.24 -33.51
N LYS A 115 10.82 4.24 -34.05
CA LYS A 115 10.32 5.08 -35.14
C LYS A 115 10.05 4.26 -36.41
N ARG A 116 10.95 3.34 -36.77
CA ARG A 116 10.76 2.43 -37.92
C ARG A 116 9.55 1.51 -37.76
N VAL A 117 9.31 1.00 -36.54
CA VAL A 117 8.11 0.18 -36.25
C VAL A 117 6.85 1.03 -36.44
N ARG A 118 6.81 2.25 -35.87
CA ARG A 118 5.65 3.15 -36.02
C ARG A 118 5.37 3.52 -37.47
N GLN A 119 6.41 3.81 -38.24
CA GLN A 119 6.28 4.10 -39.68
C GLN A 119 5.76 2.89 -40.47
N ARG A 120 6.15 1.67 -40.09
CA ARG A 120 5.66 0.44 -40.73
C ARG A 120 4.19 0.18 -40.39
N GLU A 121 3.75 0.50 -39.17
CA GLU A 121 2.34 0.43 -38.77
C GLU A 121 1.50 1.48 -39.51
N GLU A 122 2.00 2.72 -39.62
CA GLU A 122 1.36 3.80 -40.39
C GLU A 122 1.24 3.43 -41.89
N ALA A 123 2.29 2.85 -42.48
CA ALA A 123 2.28 2.39 -43.87
C ALA A 123 1.35 1.17 -44.08
N ALA A 124 1.35 0.20 -43.16
CA ALA A 124 0.46 -0.96 -43.24
C ALA A 124 -1.03 -0.60 -43.04
N GLY A 125 -1.31 0.43 -42.23
CA GLY A 125 -2.66 1.00 -42.09
C GLY A 125 -3.12 1.72 -43.38
N ALA A 126 -2.21 2.45 -44.04
CA ALA A 126 -2.51 3.10 -45.31
C ALA A 126 -2.75 2.09 -46.45
N ASP A 127 -1.98 1.00 -46.52
CA ASP A 127 -2.18 -0.07 -47.50
C ASP A 127 -3.53 -0.81 -47.31
N HIS A 128 -4.03 -0.89 -46.07
CA HIS A 128 -5.35 -1.47 -45.76
C HIS A 128 -6.52 -0.58 -46.20
N GLU A 129 -6.38 0.75 -46.16
CA GLU A 129 -7.42 1.68 -46.65
C GLU A 129 -7.45 1.78 -48.19
N ILE A 130 -6.31 1.68 -48.87
CA ILE A 130 -6.23 1.77 -50.33
C ILE A 130 -6.75 0.48 -51.00
N GLY A 131 -6.52 -0.69 -50.39
CA GLY A 131 -7.03 -1.98 -50.87
C GLY A 131 -8.55 -2.18 -50.73
N GLY A 132 -9.22 -1.39 -49.88
CA GLY A 132 -10.67 -1.45 -49.68
C GLY A 132 -11.50 -0.71 -50.73
N LEU A 133 -10.90 0.17 -51.54
CA LEU A 133 -11.59 0.98 -52.55
C LEU A 133 -11.54 0.39 -53.97
N ALA A 134 -10.74 -0.65 -54.21
CA ALA A 134 -10.52 -1.24 -55.55
C ALA A 134 -11.26 -2.57 -55.80
N GLY A 135 -12.10 -3.04 -54.87
CA GLY A 135 -12.74 -4.37 -54.91
C GLY A 135 -14.27 -4.36 -55.00
N GLY A 136 -14.87 -3.31 -55.57
CA GLY A 136 -16.33 -3.18 -55.72
C GLY A 136 -16.74 -2.94 -57.17
N GLU A 137 -16.70 -3.99 -58.00
CA GLU A 137 -17.48 -4.11 -59.25
C GLU A 137 -18.16 -5.48 -59.29
#